data_AF-A0AAN6PRI5-F1
#
_entry.id   AF-A0AAN6PRI5-F1
#
_cell.length_a   1.000
_cell.length_b   1.000
_cell.length_c   1.000
_cell.angle_alpha   90.00
_cell.angle_beta   90.00
_cell.angle_gamma   90.00
#
_symmetry.space_group_name_H-M   'P 1'
#
loop_
_entity.id
_entity.type
_entity.pdbx_description
1 polymer ?
#
loop_
_entity_poly.entity_id
_entity_poly.type
_entity_poly.pdbx_seq_one_letter_code
_entity_poly.pdbx_strand_id
1 'polypeptide(L)'
;MALPLKEPVLSPNEPTYWPNRPISELVNKVSQHIDLDLVLAPSDFWRANFQARLEALLKDEQKFPGDKYTCEETIIDISIERSRQRGLKKRFKDLEIDWNIVDSHMESLSGLFSKRKKITFSMEFIFKEVISDSAMTKGKKKKQSATETQKLQRAADAGLWTRVYKHHRCRGKHCKQGPHY
;
A
#
# COMPACT_ATOMS: atom_id res chain seq x y z
N MET A 1 -11.10 61.37 8.65
CA MET A 1 -11.45 60.14 9.39
C MET A 1 -10.69 58.99 8.75
N ALA A 2 -9.66 58.50 9.44
CA ALA A 2 -8.84 57.37 9.00
C ALA A 2 -9.28 56.12 9.78
N LEU A 3 -9.51 55.02 9.07
CA LEU A 3 -9.61 53.67 9.62
C LEU A 3 -8.58 52.81 8.87
N PRO A 4 -7.60 52.20 9.56
CA PRO A 4 -6.66 51.30 8.90
C PRO A 4 -7.31 49.92 8.69
N LEU A 5 -7.22 49.43 7.45
CA LEU A 5 -7.52 48.04 7.10
C LEU A 5 -6.48 47.14 7.77
N LYS A 6 -6.97 46.27 8.66
CA LYS A 6 -6.19 45.31 9.43
C LYS A 6 -5.74 44.17 8.52
N GLU A 7 -4.43 43.97 8.41
CA GLU A 7 -3.85 42.79 7.75
C GLU A 7 -4.26 41.51 8.51
N PRO A 8 -4.68 40.44 7.83
CA PRO A 8 -4.92 39.16 8.48
C PRO A 8 -3.59 38.47 8.80
N VAL A 9 -3.31 38.38 10.10
CA VAL A 9 -2.24 37.57 10.69
C VAL A 9 -2.44 36.11 10.28
N LEU A 10 -1.49 35.57 9.51
CA LEU A 10 -1.39 34.14 9.22
C LEU A 10 -1.05 33.38 10.52
N SER A 11 -1.99 32.57 11.00
CA SER A 11 -1.81 31.66 12.13
C SER A 11 -0.94 30.45 11.72
N PRO A 12 0.12 30.06 12.44
CA PRO A 12 1.05 29.01 11.98
C PRO A 12 0.62 27.57 12.28
N ASN A 13 -0.60 27.28 12.72
CA ASN A 13 -0.94 25.95 13.26
C ASN A 13 -2.36 25.47 12.89
N GLU A 14 -2.63 25.27 11.60
CA GLU A 14 -3.74 24.39 11.19
C GLU A 14 -3.20 22.98 10.89
N PRO A 15 -3.53 21.96 11.70
CA PRO A 15 -3.28 20.58 11.32
C PRO A 15 -4.15 20.26 10.11
N THR A 16 -3.52 19.94 8.98
CA THR A 16 -4.18 19.46 7.77
C THR A 16 -4.92 18.16 8.10
N TYR A 17 -6.20 18.31 8.38
CA TYR A 17 -7.15 17.25 8.60
C TYR A 17 -7.42 16.56 7.25
N TRP A 18 -6.66 15.51 6.96
CA TRP A 18 -7.00 14.62 5.85
C TRP A 18 -8.24 13.82 6.24
N PRO A 19 -9.31 13.85 5.44
CA PRO A 19 -10.52 13.12 5.77
C PRO A 19 -10.25 11.63 5.66
N ASN A 20 -10.49 10.92 6.77
CA ASN A 20 -10.90 9.53 6.86
C ASN A 20 -10.36 8.59 5.76
N ARG A 21 -9.18 8.01 6.00
CA ARG A 21 -8.86 6.74 5.36
C ARG A 21 -9.73 5.65 6.01
N PRO A 22 -10.53 4.89 5.26
CA PRO A 22 -11.23 3.73 5.82
C PRO A 22 -10.22 2.69 6.30
N ILE A 23 -10.55 2.01 7.40
CA ILE A 23 -9.76 0.95 8.06
C ILE A 23 -9.88 -0.36 7.26
N SER A 24 -9.61 -0.31 5.96
CA SER A 24 -9.38 -1.49 5.13
C SER A 24 -7.97 -1.37 4.60
N GLU A 25 -7.16 -2.39 4.87
CA GLU A 25 -5.78 -2.59 4.38
C GLU A 25 -4.66 -1.80 5.07
N LEU A 26 -4.15 -2.37 6.16
CA LEU A 26 -2.74 -2.26 6.50
C LEU A 26 -1.91 -3.01 5.42
N VAL A 27 -1.87 -2.51 4.20
CA VAL A 27 -0.90 -2.98 3.20
C VAL A 27 0.48 -2.56 3.70
N ASN A 28 1.25 -3.52 4.20
CA ASN A 28 2.64 -3.29 4.55
C ASN A 28 3.45 -3.25 3.25
N LYS A 29 4.12 -2.13 3.00
CA LYS A 29 5.02 -2.00 1.86
C LYS A 29 6.25 -2.88 2.08
N VAL A 30 6.37 -3.93 1.26
CA VAL A 30 7.44 -4.94 1.36
C VAL A 30 8.73 -4.51 0.64
N SER A 31 8.61 -3.93 -0.55
CA SER A 31 9.76 -3.47 -1.33
C SER A 31 9.43 -2.22 -2.15
N GLN A 32 10.46 -1.46 -2.50
CA GLN A 32 10.38 -0.35 -3.44
C GLN A 32 11.64 -0.29 -4.28
N HIS A 33 11.44 -0.17 -5.58
CA HIS A 33 12.52 0.06 -6.54
C HIS A 33 12.18 1.29 -7.38
N ILE A 34 13.22 2.04 -7.74
CA ILE A 34 13.13 3.21 -8.60
C ILE A 34 14.22 3.03 -9.65
N ASP A 35 13.80 2.88 -10.90
CA ASP A 35 14.68 2.90 -12.06
C ASP A 35 14.53 4.27 -12.74
N LEU A 36 15.64 4.92 -13.06
CA LEU A 36 15.67 6.21 -13.75
C LEU A 36 15.97 6.00 -15.23
N ASP A 37 15.54 6.97 -16.05
CA ASP A 37 15.88 7.06 -17.48
C ASP A 37 15.64 5.75 -18.26
N LEU A 38 14.44 5.18 -18.06
CA LEU A 38 13.97 3.99 -18.78
C LEU A 38 13.91 4.26 -20.29
N VAL A 39 14.69 3.50 -21.05
CA VAL A 39 14.77 3.59 -22.52
C VAL A 39 13.87 2.60 -23.25
N LEU A 40 13.25 1.67 -22.51
CA LEU A 40 12.36 0.65 -23.05
C LEU A 40 10.90 1.07 -22.85
N ALA A 41 10.02 0.59 -23.73
CA ALA A 41 8.58 0.63 -23.47
C ALA A 41 8.28 -0.12 -22.15
N PRO A 42 7.23 0.27 -21.40
CA PRO A 42 6.86 -0.41 -20.15
C PRO A 42 6.73 -1.93 -20.29
N SER A 43 6.11 -2.42 -21.37
CA SER A 43 5.96 -3.85 -21.62
C SER A 43 7.28 -4.58 -21.90
N ASP A 44 8.19 -3.96 -22.65
CA ASP A 44 9.52 -4.51 -22.92
C ASP A 44 10.37 -4.54 -21.65
N PHE A 45 10.33 -3.46 -20.86
CA PHE A 45 11.00 -3.40 -19.56
C PHE A 45 10.47 -4.47 -18.60
N TRP A 46 9.15 -4.69 -18.61
CA TRP A 46 8.51 -5.74 -17.84
C TRP A 46 9.10 -7.10 -18.18
N ARG A 47 9.10 -7.46 -19.47
CA ARG A 47 9.57 -8.77 -19.95
C ARG A 47 11.07 -8.97 -19.78
N ALA A 48 11.87 -7.94 -20.05
CA ALA A 48 13.32 -8.05 -20.05
C ALA A 48 13.90 -8.10 -18.63
N ASN A 49 13.37 -7.27 -17.72
CA ASN A 49 14.03 -7.02 -16.44
C ASN A 49 13.10 -7.20 -15.24
N PHE A 50 11.91 -6.59 -15.28
CA PHE A 50 11.12 -6.46 -14.06
C PHE A 50 10.48 -7.78 -13.62
N GLN A 51 9.99 -8.60 -14.56
CA GLN A 51 9.35 -9.87 -14.23
C GLN A 51 10.30 -10.78 -13.46
N ALA A 52 11.54 -10.93 -13.90
CA ALA A 52 12.55 -11.72 -13.19
C ALA A 52 12.87 -11.16 -11.79
N ARG A 53 12.93 -9.82 -11.65
CA ARG A 53 13.11 -9.16 -10.33
C ARG A 53 11.94 -9.45 -9.39
N LEU A 54 10.70 -9.41 -9.90
CA LEU A 54 9.50 -9.70 -9.13
C LEU A 54 9.48 -11.17 -8.67
N GLU A 55 9.77 -12.11 -9.58
CA GLU A 55 9.85 -13.53 -9.24
C GLU A 55 10.95 -13.84 -8.21
N ALA A 56 12.09 -13.17 -8.30
CA ALA A 56 13.16 -13.29 -7.31
C ALA A 56 12.73 -12.72 -5.94
N LEU A 57 12.03 -11.58 -5.94
CA LEU A 57 11.49 -10.98 -4.72
C LEU A 57 10.46 -11.89 -4.03
N LEU A 58 9.60 -12.55 -4.81
CA LEU A 58 8.59 -13.48 -4.26
C LEU A 58 9.19 -14.76 -3.67
N LYS A 59 10.44 -15.09 -4.01
CA LYS A 59 11.19 -16.23 -3.44
C LYS A 59 11.97 -15.84 -2.17
N ASP A 60 12.02 -14.55 -1.82
CA ASP A 60 12.70 -14.08 -0.63
C ASP A 60 11.86 -14.37 0.62
N GLU A 61 12.16 -15.48 1.29
CA GLU A 61 11.46 -15.95 2.51
C GLU A 61 11.49 -14.92 3.65
N GLN A 62 12.44 -13.97 3.65
CA GLN A 62 12.48 -12.92 4.68
C GLN A 62 11.40 -11.87 4.44
N LYS A 63 11.09 -11.59 3.17
CA LYS A 63 10.11 -10.58 2.74
C LYS A 63 8.70 -11.17 2.60
N PHE A 64 8.63 -12.43 2.17
CA PHE A 64 7.41 -13.20 2.01
C PHE A 64 7.49 -14.48 2.85
N PRO A 65 7.42 -14.37 4.19
CA PRO A 65 7.49 -15.52 5.10
C PRO A 65 6.15 -16.26 5.15
N GLY A 66 6.13 -17.54 4.80
CA GLY A 66 4.92 -18.37 4.91
C GLY A 66 4.37 -18.80 3.56
N ASP A 67 3.09 -19.17 3.54
CA ASP A 67 2.39 -19.87 2.45
C ASP A 67 2.48 -19.18 1.07
N LYS A 68 1.87 -19.81 0.07
CA LYS A 68 1.78 -19.26 -1.30
C LYS A 68 1.10 -17.89 -1.28
N TYR A 69 1.82 -16.84 -1.68
CA TYR A 69 1.24 -15.53 -1.95
C TYR A 69 0.64 -15.50 -3.36
N THR A 70 -0.53 -14.89 -3.50
CA THR A 70 -1.14 -14.60 -4.80
C THR A 70 -1.24 -13.10 -4.99
N CYS A 71 -0.89 -12.63 -6.19
CA CYS A 71 -1.18 -11.25 -6.58
C CYS A 71 -2.70 -11.11 -6.71
N GLU A 72 -3.27 -10.08 -6.11
CA GLU A 72 -4.70 -9.77 -6.14
C GLU A 72 -4.99 -8.61 -7.09
N GLU A 73 -4.16 -7.58 -7.02
CA GLU A 73 -4.33 -6.37 -7.82
C GLU A 73 -2.97 -5.81 -8.21
N THR A 74 -2.86 -5.36 -9.45
CA THR A 74 -1.76 -4.55 -9.93
C THR A 74 -2.27 -3.15 -10.26
N ILE A 75 -1.63 -2.13 -9.69
CA ILE A 75 -1.95 -0.74 -9.95
C ILE A 75 -0.84 -0.15 -10.82
N ILE A 76 -1.22 0.34 -12.00
CA ILE A 76 -0.35 1.11 -12.89
C ILE A 76 -0.74 2.58 -12.78
N ASP A 77 0.23 3.44 -12.50
CA ASP A 77 0.06 4.89 -12.47
C ASP A 77 1.15 5.57 -13.31
N ILE A 78 0.72 6.50 -14.16
CA ILE A 78 1.56 7.33 -15.03
C ILE A 78 1.25 8.76 -14.70
N SER A 79 2.20 9.43 -14.07
CA SER A 79 2.08 10.83 -13.68
C SER A 79 3.06 11.71 -14.44
N ILE A 80 2.63 12.94 -14.72
CA ILE A 80 3.43 13.92 -15.45
C ILE A 80 3.70 15.09 -14.51
N GLU A 81 4.97 15.40 -14.29
CA GLU A 81 5.36 16.45 -13.37
C GLU A 81 4.88 17.83 -13.87
N ARG A 82 4.20 18.57 -12.98
CA ARG A 82 3.75 19.97 -13.22
C ARG A 82 3.01 20.11 -14.55
N SER A 83 2.09 19.20 -14.84
CA SER A 83 1.24 19.22 -16.02
C SER A 83 -0.23 19.08 -15.65
N ARG A 84 -1.09 19.73 -16.44
CA ARG A 84 -2.55 19.52 -16.40
C ARG A 84 -3.00 18.38 -17.31
N GLN A 85 -2.09 17.84 -18.14
CA GLN A 85 -2.40 16.66 -18.96
C GLN A 85 -2.76 15.48 -18.06
N ARG A 86 -3.72 14.70 -18.52
CA ARG A 86 -4.20 13.54 -17.79
C ARG A 86 -3.15 12.44 -17.86
N GLY A 87 -2.73 11.98 -16.69
CA GLY A 87 -1.99 10.74 -16.55
C GLY A 87 -2.89 9.51 -16.77
N LEU A 88 -2.34 8.33 -16.51
CA LEU A 88 -3.06 7.06 -16.53
C LEU A 88 -3.04 6.47 -15.13
N LYS A 89 -4.19 6.17 -14.55
CA LYS A 89 -4.28 5.35 -13.35
C LYS A 89 -5.24 4.20 -13.61
N LYS A 90 -4.72 2.97 -13.58
CA LYS A 90 -5.47 1.75 -13.89
C LYS A 90 -5.15 0.66 -12.89
N ARG A 91 -6.18 -0.13 -12.60
CA ARG A 91 -6.14 -1.31 -11.75
C ARG A 91 -6.38 -2.50 -12.65
N PHE A 92 -5.51 -3.49 -12.53
CA PHE A 92 -5.55 -4.76 -13.24
C PHE A 92 -5.67 -5.88 -12.23
N LYS A 93 -6.36 -6.94 -12.63
CA LYS A 93 -6.50 -8.12 -11.79
C LYS A 93 -5.20 -8.93 -11.86
N ASP A 94 -4.73 -9.38 -10.70
CA ASP A 94 -3.53 -10.20 -10.56
C ASP A 94 -2.34 -9.54 -11.32
N LEU A 95 -1.67 -10.28 -12.22
CA LEU A 95 -0.57 -9.79 -13.06
C LEU A 95 -0.97 -9.58 -14.54
N GLU A 96 -2.27 -9.64 -14.86
CA GLU A 96 -2.78 -9.52 -16.23
C GLU A 96 -2.91 -8.05 -16.65
N ILE A 97 -1.76 -7.42 -16.90
CA ILE A 97 -1.68 -6.03 -17.34
C ILE A 97 -1.98 -5.95 -18.84
N ASP A 98 -2.94 -5.10 -19.22
CA ASP A 98 -3.15 -4.73 -20.62
C ASP A 98 -2.06 -3.74 -21.06
N TRP A 99 -0.95 -4.29 -21.54
CA TRP A 99 0.20 -3.53 -22.00
C TRP A 99 -0.12 -2.61 -23.18
N ASN A 100 -1.09 -2.95 -24.02
CA ASN A 100 -1.46 -2.09 -25.15
C ASN A 100 -1.98 -0.74 -24.66
N ILE A 101 -2.82 -0.73 -23.61
CA ILE A 101 -3.33 0.51 -23.01
C ILE A 101 -2.18 1.33 -22.41
N VAL A 102 -1.25 0.67 -21.73
CA VAL A 102 -0.13 1.32 -21.03
C VAL A 102 0.87 1.92 -22.03
N ASP A 103 1.30 1.13 -23.01
CA ASP A 103 2.31 1.54 -24.00
C ASP A 103 1.73 2.61 -24.94
N SER A 104 0.49 2.44 -25.40
CA SER A 104 -0.18 3.46 -26.24
C SER A 104 -0.33 4.79 -25.50
N HIS A 105 -0.62 4.74 -24.20
CA HIS A 105 -0.68 5.96 -23.40
C HIS A 105 0.71 6.60 -23.27
N MET A 106 1.75 5.82 -22.97
CA MET A 106 3.13 6.33 -22.91
C MET A 106 3.59 6.95 -24.23
N GLU A 107 3.27 6.31 -25.36
CA GLU A 107 3.58 6.82 -26.70
C GLU A 107 2.85 8.15 -26.98
N SER A 108 1.60 8.28 -26.56
CA SER A 108 0.85 9.54 -26.67
C SER A 108 1.47 10.71 -25.89
N LEU A 109 2.30 10.40 -24.87
CA LEU A 109 3.05 11.37 -24.09
C LEU A 109 4.44 11.66 -24.66
N SER A 110 4.86 11.00 -25.74
CA SER A 110 6.22 11.12 -26.31
C SER A 110 6.65 12.58 -26.58
N GLY A 111 5.74 13.41 -27.09
CA GLY A 111 6.00 14.83 -27.35
C GLY A 111 6.31 15.67 -26.10
N LEU A 112 6.09 15.13 -24.90
CA LEU A 112 6.43 15.78 -23.64
C LEU A 112 7.91 15.62 -23.27
N PHE A 113 8.57 14.57 -23.75
CA PHE A 113 10.01 14.41 -23.57
C PHE A 113 10.78 15.54 -24.25
N SER A 114 10.39 15.94 -25.47
CA SER A 114 10.97 17.09 -26.18
C SER A 114 10.78 18.41 -25.42
N LYS A 115 9.77 18.50 -24.55
CA LYS A 115 9.50 19.65 -23.67
C LYS A 115 10.17 19.53 -22.30
N ARG A 116 11.07 18.56 -22.13
CA ARG A 116 11.78 18.25 -20.87
C ARG A 116 10.84 18.03 -19.69
N LYS A 117 9.64 17.50 -19.95
CA LYS A 117 8.70 17.13 -18.89
C LYS A 117 9.11 15.77 -18.33
N LYS A 118 9.09 15.66 -17.01
CA LYS A 118 9.33 14.41 -16.32
C LYS A 118 8.04 13.59 -16.27
N ILE A 119 8.11 12.36 -16.76
CA ILE A 119 7.03 11.37 -16.67
C ILE A 119 7.49 10.30 -15.68
N THR A 120 6.62 9.93 -14.76
CA THR A 120 6.87 8.86 -13.79
C THR A 120 5.88 7.74 -14.04
N PHE A 121 6.41 6.56 -14.35
CA PHE A 121 5.67 5.32 -14.46
C PHE A 121 5.89 4.52 -13.16
N SER A 122 4.81 4.18 -12.46
CA SER A 122 4.87 3.36 -11.24
C SER A 122 3.96 2.14 -11.35
N MET A 123 4.47 1.02 -10.84
CA MET A 123 3.74 -0.24 -10.73
C MET A 123 3.69 -0.65 -9.26
N GLU A 124 2.50 -0.90 -8.74
CA GLU A 124 2.28 -1.39 -7.39
C GLU A 124 1.58 -2.75 -7.47
N PHE A 125 2.10 -3.73 -6.73
CA PHE A 125 1.56 -5.08 -6.68
C PHE A 125 1.02 -5.37 -5.29
N ILE A 126 -0.25 -5.72 -5.21
CA ILE A 126 -0.92 -6.08 -3.97
C ILE A 126 -0.96 -7.61 -3.91
N PHE A 127 -0.27 -8.17 -2.91
CA PHE A 127 -0.21 -9.60 -2.66
C PHE A 127 -0.97 -9.94 -1.39
N LYS A 128 -1.69 -11.06 -1.43
CA LYS A 128 -2.32 -11.67 -0.27
C LYS A 128 -1.74 -13.05 -0.02
N GLU A 129 -1.59 -13.39 1.25
CA GLU A 129 -1.23 -14.73 1.68
C GLU A 129 -2.41 -15.68 1.44
N VAL A 130 -2.20 -16.76 0.71
CA VAL A 130 -3.20 -17.83 0.60
C VAL A 130 -2.97 -18.77 1.76
N ILE A 131 -3.73 -18.57 2.83
CA ILE A 131 -3.77 -19.55 3.93
C ILE A 131 -4.29 -20.85 3.33
N SER A 132 -3.43 -21.85 3.24
CA SER A 132 -3.84 -23.17 2.81
C SER A 132 -4.62 -23.84 3.94
N ASP A 133 -5.90 -24.15 3.71
CA ASP A 133 -6.74 -24.96 4.61
C ASP A 133 -6.28 -26.44 4.64
N SER A 134 -4.98 -26.72 4.56
CA SER A 134 -4.43 -28.07 4.66
C SER A 134 -4.23 -28.47 6.12
N ALA A 135 -5.33 -28.59 6.84
CA ALA A 135 -5.39 -29.36 8.08
C ALA A 135 -6.77 -30.03 8.27
N MET A 136 -7.35 -30.61 7.21
CA MET A 136 -8.23 -31.77 7.39
C MET A 136 -7.40 -33.04 7.59
N THR A 137 -6.62 -33.09 8.67
CA THR A 137 -6.28 -34.39 9.26
C THR A 137 -7.57 -34.99 9.81
N LYS A 138 -8.03 -36.06 9.16
CA LYS A 138 -8.94 -37.07 9.75
C LYS A 138 -8.29 -37.62 11.02
N GLY A 139 -8.41 -36.89 12.12
CA GLY A 139 -8.06 -37.29 13.47
C GLY A 139 -9.25 -36.97 14.36
N LYS A 140 -9.76 -37.99 15.06
CA LYS A 140 -10.96 -37.98 15.91
C LYS A 140 -11.24 -36.61 16.54
N LYS A 141 -12.40 -36.03 16.20
CA LYS A 141 -12.98 -34.84 16.85
C LYS A 141 -13.03 -35.06 18.37
N LYS A 142 -12.03 -34.56 19.11
CA LYS A 142 -12.25 -34.12 20.49
C LYS A 142 -12.97 -32.79 20.34
N LYS A 143 -14.25 -32.74 20.72
CA LYS A 143 -15.05 -31.49 20.67
C LYS A 143 -14.30 -30.42 21.49
N GLN A 144 -13.57 -29.53 20.83
CA GLN A 144 -13.09 -28.30 21.46
C GLN A 144 -14.34 -27.50 21.82
N SER A 145 -14.47 -27.19 23.11
CA SER A 145 -15.55 -26.35 23.59
C SER A 145 -15.42 -24.96 22.95
N ALA A 146 -16.54 -24.28 22.69
CA ALA A 146 -16.56 -22.91 22.18
C ALA A 146 -15.66 -21.95 22.99
N THR A 147 -15.47 -22.24 24.28
CA THR A 147 -14.58 -21.50 25.19
C THR A 147 -13.10 -21.64 24.83
N GLU A 148 -12.67 -22.81 24.36
CA GLU A 148 -11.27 -23.08 24.01
C GLU A 148 -10.90 -22.44 22.69
N THR A 149 -11.81 -22.46 21.72
CA THR A 149 -11.67 -21.75 20.44
C THR A 149 -11.58 -20.24 20.65
N GLN A 150 -12.43 -19.66 21.49
CA GLN A 150 -12.34 -18.24 21.85
C GLN A 150 -11.01 -17.89 22.55
N LYS A 151 -10.46 -18.79 23.37
CA LYS A 151 -9.19 -18.56 24.07
C LYS A 151 -8.00 -18.57 23.10
N LEU A 152 -7.99 -19.49 22.15
CA LEU A 152 -6.97 -19.57 21.10
C LEU A 152 -7.05 -18.36 20.15
N GLN A 153 -8.26 -17.93 19.78
CA GLN A 153 -8.45 -16.76 18.93
C GLN A 153 -8.01 -15.47 19.63
N ARG A 154 -8.34 -15.28 20.91
CA ARG A 154 -7.78 -14.16 21.70
C ARG A 154 -6.26 -14.21 21.80
N ALA A 155 -5.66 -15.40 21.88
CA ALA A 155 -4.21 -15.54 21.93
C ALA A 155 -3.56 -15.18 20.60
N ALA A 156 -4.15 -15.59 19.47
CA ALA A 156 -3.72 -15.21 18.13
C ALA A 156 -3.84 -13.70 17.89
N ASP A 157 -4.95 -13.10 18.34
CA ASP A 157 -5.22 -11.68 18.14
C ASP A 157 -4.46 -10.76 19.14
N ALA A 158 -3.85 -11.33 20.18
CA ALA A 158 -3.20 -10.57 21.25
C ALA A 158 -2.09 -9.63 20.74
N GLY A 159 -1.32 -10.07 19.75
CA GLY A 159 -0.26 -9.25 19.13
C GLY A 159 -0.82 -8.04 18.37
N LEU A 160 -1.96 -8.22 17.69
CA LEU A 160 -2.65 -7.17 16.93
C LEU A 160 -3.22 -6.11 17.87
N TRP A 161 -3.98 -6.54 18.89
CA TRP A 161 -4.59 -5.63 19.87
C TRP A 161 -3.54 -4.87 20.69
N THR A 162 -2.39 -5.50 20.99
CA THR A 162 -1.29 -4.82 21.71
C THR A 162 -0.78 -3.59 20.97
N ARG A 163 -0.69 -3.64 19.63
CA ARG A 163 -0.29 -2.49 18.81
C ARG A 163 -1.34 -1.40 18.80
N VAL A 164 -2.62 -1.76 18.67
CA VAL A 164 -3.76 -0.83 18.73
C VAL A 164 -3.78 -0.10 20.08
N TYR A 165 -3.72 -0.84 21.19
CA TYR A 165 -3.67 -0.23 22.51
C TYR A 165 -2.44 0.64 22.72
N LYS A 166 -1.26 0.25 22.24
CA LYS A 166 -0.03 1.05 22.35
C LYS A 166 -0.12 2.36 21.55
N HIS A 167 -0.80 2.35 20.41
CA HIS A 167 -1.01 3.53 19.57
C HIS A 167 -2.00 4.50 20.21
N HIS A 168 -3.12 3.99 20.73
CA HIS A 168 -4.16 4.80 21.37
C HIS A 168 -3.91 5.10 22.85
N ARG A 169 -2.81 4.61 23.44
CA ARG A 169 -2.44 4.93 24.81
C ARG A 169 -1.93 6.38 24.89
N CYS A 170 -2.67 7.20 25.62
CA CYS A 170 -2.20 8.54 25.96
C CYS A 170 -0.86 8.46 26.71
N ARG A 171 0.17 9.15 26.18
CA ARG A 171 1.53 9.18 26.74
C ARG A 171 1.75 10.30 27.77
N GLY A 172 0.78 11.18 27.95
CA GLY A 172 0.85 12.29 28.90
C GLY A 172 0.95 11.80 30.35
N LYS A 173 1.70 12.54 31.19
CA LYS A 173 1.88 12.19 32.62
C LYS A 173 0.55 12.06 33.37
N HIS A 174 -0.42 12.91 33.04
CA HIS A 174 -1.79 12.92 33.62
C HIS A 174 -2.64 11.72 33.20
N CYS A 175 -2.32 11.06 32.09
CA CYS A 175 -3.05 9.87 31.62
C CYS A 175 -2.62 8.58 32.34
N LYS A 176 -1.50 8.59 33.08
CA LYS A 176 -1.06 7.44 33.88
C LYS A 176 -1.87 7.27 35.17
N GLN A 177 -2.68 8.27 35.50
CA GLN A 177 -3.42 8.34 36.75
C GLN A 177 -4.76 7.58 36.66
N GLY A 178 -5.33 7.39 35.47
CA GLY A 178 -6.63 6.73 35.34
C GLY A 178 -7.76 7.50 36.07
N PRO A 179 -9.02 7.11 35.90
CA PRO A 179 -10.18 7.84 36.45
C PRO A 179 -10.41 7.61 37.96
N HIS A 180 -9.49 6.95 38.66
CA HIS A 180 -9.59 6.67 40.10
C HIS A 180 -8.46 7.35 40.87
N TYR A 181 -8.40 8.68 40.75
CA TYR A 181 -7.81 9.54 41.78
C TYR A 181 -8.95 10.23 42.53
#